data_AF-A0A8T3TR57-F1
#
_entry.id   AF-A0A8T3TR57-F1
#
_cell.length_a   1.000
_cell.length_b   1.000
_cell.length_c   1.000
_cell.angle_alpha   90.00
_cell.angle_beta   90.00
_cell.angle_gamma   90.00
#
_symmetry.space_group_name_H-M   'P 1'
#
loop_
_entity.id
_entity.type
_entity.pdbx_description
1 polymer ?
#
loop_
_entity_poly.entity_id
_entity_poly.type
_entity_poly.pdbx_seq_one_letter_code
_entity_poly.pdbx_strand_id
1 'polypeptide(L)'
;MNRPDAVGEGLLVFETVLIADRGLLAARIIRSCQRLGIKAVTCVADGDENALHARLADEAIRVGGAPEPGSPDLDLEAVVEAAHVSGAQAIHPGGAGRARDDAFARAVLAAGLAWVGATPGWPAGSHREHPAWRTTSRGGRTVLWETSTPAPDWDNETLIGPDRLVEAVTGVDLVERQLRQAARERLDDLPAPSGHGIQAALYAASNTLVPVAVSGWVEPDAEGVVTDSVLADGAWLTRYDGAVLALVTTRGRDRPEALARLTSAVDGMAVDQPPAALAALRALLREPSVISVVG
;
A
#
# COMPACT_ATOMS: atom_id res chain seq x y z
N MET A 1 -9.40 21.36 39.19
CA MET A 1 -8.59 20.25 38.64
C MET A 1 -8.62 20.42 37.13
N ASN A 2 -7.57 21.05 36.58
CA ASN A 2 -7.49 21.46 35.19
C ASN A 2 -7.44 20.25 34.26
N ARG A 3 -8.38 20.18 33.32
CA ARG A 3 -8.13 19.59 32.00
C ARG A 3 -7.15 20.51 31.27
N PRO A 4 -6.12 20.01 30.58
CA PRO A 4 -5.47 20.83 29.58
C PRO A 4 -6.44 21.00 28.42
N ASP A 5 -6.74 22.27 28.14
CA ASP A 5 -7.53 22.72 27.01
C ASP A 5 -6.84 22.40 25.67
N ALA A 6 -7.68 22.20 24.66
CA ALA A 6 -7.45 22.33 23.22
C ALA A 6 -5.99 22.32 22.72
N VAL A 7 -5.62 21.22 22.05
CA VAL A 7 -4.45 21.20 21.16
C VAL A 7 -4.79 22.05 19.93
N GLY A 8 -4.21 23.24 19.86
CA GLY A 8 -4.25 24.11 18.69
C GLY A 8 -3.31 23.62 17.59
N GLU A 9 -3.74 23.85 16.34
CA GLU A 9 -2.97 23.90 15.08
C GLU A 9 -1.63 23.13 15.01
N GLY A 10 -1.67 21.97 14.33
CA GLY A 10 -0.59 21.53 13.43
C GLY A 10 0.69 20.96 14.03
N LEU A 11 0.63 20.25 15.15
CA LEU A 11 1.76 19.42 15.61
C LEU A 11 1.84 18.11 14.80
N LEU A 12 3.02 17.82 14.25
CA LEU A 12 3.31 16.62 13.45
C LEU A 12 2.92 15.36 14.24
N VAL A 13 2.06 14.56 13.60
CA VAL A 13 1.49 13.30 14.10
C VAL A 13 2.56 12.35 14.66
N PHE A 14 3.68 12.23 13.96
CA PHE A 14 4.91 11.53 14.37
C PHE A 14 6.11 12.18 13.69
N GLU A 15 7.29 12.13 14.32
CA GLU A 15 8.57 12.51 13.72
C GLU A 15 9.23 11.33 13.01
N THR A 16 9.09 10.11 13.55
CA THR A 16 9.65 8.88 12.97
C THR A 16 8.65 7.73 13.04
N VAL A 17 8.46 7.03 11.93
CA VAL A 17 7.59 5.85 11.81
C VAL A 17 8.39 4.68 11.26
N LEU A 18 8.26 3.51 11.88
CA LEU A 18 8.79 2.26 11.35
C LEU A 18 7.72 1.55 10.51
N ILE A 19 8.07 1.18 9.29
CA ILE A 19 7.24 0.42 8.37
C ILE A 19 7.65 -1.06 8.47
N ALA A 20 6.80 -1.84 9.13
CA ALA A 20 6.92 -3.29 9.31
C ALA A 20 6.27 -4.04 8.12
N ASP A 21 6.67 -3.66 6.91
CA ASP A 21 6.29 -4.30 5.65
C ASP A 21 7.42 -4.15 4.62
N ARG A 22 7.28 -4.73 3.43
CA ARG A 22 8.27 -4.69 2.35
C ARG A 22 7.60 -4.47 1.00
N GLY A 23 8.40 -4.14 -0.01
CA GLY A 23 7.93 -4.00 -1.38
C GLY A 23 6.91 -2.88 -1.57
N LEU A 24 5.84 -3.17 -2.34
CA LEU A 24 4.95 -2.14 -2.87
C LEU A 24 4.27 -1.31 -1.79
N LEU A 25 3.73 -1.95 -0.75
CA LEU A 25 3.04 -1.25 0.32
C LEU A 25 4.01 -0.45 1.19
N ALA A 26 5.19 -0.99 1.48
CA ALA A 26 6.21 -0.25 2.21
C ALA A 26 6.64 1.01 1.43
N ALA A 27 6.91 0.88 0.13
CA ALA A 27 7.25 2.01 -0.74
C ALA A 27 6.14 3.08 -0.75
N ARG A 28 4.87 2.67 -0.81
CA ARG A 28 3.72 3.58 -0.71
C ARG A 28 3.71 4.35 0.62
N ILE A 29 3.84 3.64 1.74
CA ILE A 29 3.79 4.26 3.08
C ILE A 29 4.96 5.22 3.26
N ILE A 30 6.17 4.84 2.83
CA ILE A 30 7.35 5.69 2.86
C ILE A 30 7.13 6.99 2.07
N ARG A 31 6.56 6.91 0.86
CA ARG A 31 6.22 8.10 0.06
C ARG A 31 5.23 9.02 0.79
N SER A 32 4.23 8.46 1.48
CA SER A 32 3.33 9.25 2.32
C SER A 32 4.05 9.90 3.50
N CYS A 33 4.94 9.16 4.19
CA CYS A 33 5.78 9.73 5.26
C CYS A 33 6.65 10.89 4.74
N GLN A 34 7.30 10.74 3.60
CA GLN A 34 8.10 11.80 2.96
C GLN A 34 7.27 13.06 2.67
N ARG A 35 6.06 12.91 2.11
CA ARG A 35 5.13 14.03 1.85
C ARG A 35 4.73 14.75 3.15
N LEU A 36 4.63 14.01 4.25
CA LEU A 36 4.27 14.52 5.56
C LEU A 36 5.47 15.03 6.38
N GLY A 37 6.70 14.90 5.88
CA GLY A 37 7.92 15.27 6.62
C GLY A 37 8.25 14.35 7.79
N ILE A 38 7.79 13.09 7.74
CA ILE A 38 8.02 12.06 8.75
C ILE A 38 9.21 11.20 8.32
N LYS A 39 10.19 11.01 9.20
CA LYS A 39 11.31 10.08 8.96
C LYS A 39 10.75 8.66 8.84
N ALA A 40 11.01 8.00 7.72
CA ALA A 40 10.57 6.65 7.44
C ALA A 40 11.69 5.64 7.66
N VAL A 41 11.46 4.68 8.55
CA VAL A 41 12.37 3.55 8.81
C VAL A 41 11.74 2.29 8.25
N THR A 42 12.46 1.50 7.46
CA THR A 42 11.89 0.28 6.86
C THR A 42 12.65 -0.97 7.27
N CYS A 43 11.93 -2.09 7.35
CA CYS A 43 12.53 -3.41 7.57
C CYS A 43 13.06 -4.01 6.25
N VAL A 44 14.25 -4.62 6.31
CA VAL A 44 14.87 -5.37 5.19
C VAL A 44 15.35 -6.75 5.66
N ALA A 45 15.50 -7.71 4.75
CA ALA A 45 16.24 -8.97 4.98
C ALA A 45 17.31 -9.13 3.89
N ASP A 46 18.01 -10.25 3.94
CA ASP A 46 18.97 -10.63 2.91
C ASP A 46 18.36 -10.51 1.51
N GLY A 47 19.01 -9.72 0.65
CA GLY A 47 18.60 -9.50 -0.73
C GLY A 47 17.69 -8.29 -0.96
N ASP A 48 17.21 -7.62 0.09
CA ASP A 48 16.40 -6.39 -0.01
C ASP A 48 17.25 -5.12 -0.03
N GLU A 49 18.58 -5.20 -0.01
CA GLU A 49 19.45 -4.03 0.19
C GLU A 49 19.27 -2.98 -0.91
N ASN A 50 18.87 -3.40 -2.11
CA ASN A 50 18.57 -2.52 -3.24
C ASN A 50 17.09 -2.55 -3.65
N ALA A 51 16.20 -3.14 -2.83
CA ALA A 51 14.77 -3.08 -3.07
C ALA A 51 14.27 -1.62 -3.01
N LEU A 52 13.19 -1.32 -3.72
CA LEU A 52 12.74 0.07 -3.85
C LEU A 52 12.38 0.70 -2.50
N HIS A 53 11.69 -0.04 -1.61
CA HIS A 53 11.34 0.49 -0.27
C HIS A 53 12.60 0.84 0.54
N ALA A 54 13.64 0.00 0.48
CA ALA A 54 14.92 0.27 1.15
C ALA A 54 15.62 1.51 0.60
N ARG A 55 15.56 1.72 -0.72
CA ARG A 55 16.13 2.91 -1.39
C ARG A 55 15.35 4.20 -1.09
N LEU A 56 14.06 4.10 -0.80
CA LEU A 56 13.19 5.24 -0.51
C LEU A 56 13.26 5.67 0.97
N ALA A 57 13.44 4.74 1.89
CA ALA A 57 13.44 5.02 3.32
C ALA A 57 14.63 5.89 3.74
N ASP A 58 14.45 6.69 4.80
CA ASP A 58 15.55 7.43 5.43
C ASP A 58 16.52 6.49 6.15
N GLU A 59 16.02 5.35 6.61
CA GLU A 59 16.79 4.31 7.29
C GLU A 59 16.22 2.92 6.98
N ALA A 60 17.11 1.95 6.75
CA ALA A 60 16.75 0.56 6.55
C ALA A 60 17.40 -0.29 7.64
N ILE A 61 16.56 -0.97 8.45
CA ILE A 61 17.02 -1.86 9.52
C ILE A 61 16.76 -3.30 9.11
N ARG A 62 17.80 -4.12 9.28
CA ARG A 62 17.68 -5.55 9.05
C ARG A 62 16.82 -6.16 10.14
N VAL A 63 15.73 -6.82 9.73
CA VAL A 63 14.82 -7.53 10.62
C VAL A 63 14.58 -8.92 10.05
N GLY A 64 14.95 -9.95 10.83
CA GLY A 64 14.91 -11.36 10.44
C GLY A 64 16.26 -11.93 9.99
N GLY A 65 16.35 -13.27 10.05
CA GLY A 65 17.48 -14.06 9.57
C GLY A 65 17.31 -14.55 8.13
N ALA A 66 18.24 -15.40 7.67
CA ALA A 66 18.06 -16.09 6.38
C ALA A 66 16.74 -16.89 6.42
N PRO A 67 15.86 -16.75 5.41
CA PRO A 67 14.52 -17.30 5.47
C PRO A 67 14.56 -18.84 5.50
N GLU A 68 14.13 -19.44 6.60
CA GLU A 68 13.80 -20.87 6.64
C GLU A 68 12.42 -21.09 6.00
N PRO A 69 12.19 -22.20 5.27
CA PRO A 69 10.87 -22.52 4.73
C PRO A 69 9.79 -22.52 5.82
N GLY A 70 8.78 -21.66 5.69
CA GLY A 70 7.67 -21.54 6.64
C GLY A 70 7.93 -20.59 7.82
N SER A 71 9.10 -19.95 7.90
CA SER A 71 9.33 -18.85 8.85
C SER A 71 8.50 -17.61 8.48
N PRO A 72 8.06 -16.81 9.48
CA PRO A 72 7.34 -15.57 9.20
C PRO A 72 8.28 -14.56 8.50
N ASP A 73 7.73 -13.80 7.55
CA ASP A 73 8.50 -12.81 6.78
C ASP A 73 9.06 -11.66 7.66
N LEU A 74 8.54 -11.49 8.87
CA LEU A 74 9.01 -10.54 9.87
C LEU A 74 8.88 -11.13 11.28
N ASP A 75 9.96 -11.05 12.07
CA ASP A 75 9.99 -11.37 13.50
C ASP A 75 9.49 -10.16 14.30
N LEU A 76 8.39 -10.34 15.04
CA LEU A 76 7.72 -9.24 15.75
C LEU A 76 8.57 -8.63 16.86
N GLU A 77 9.35 -9.44 17.58
CA GLU A 77 10.22 -8.94 18.64
C GLU A 77 11.35 -8.10 18.04
N ALA A 78 11.94 -8.58 16.95
CA ALA A 78 12.97 -7.85 16.21
C ALA A 78 12.43 -6.56 15.56
N VAL A 79 11.17 -6.55 15.11
CA VAL A 79 10.51 -5.32 14.63
C VAL A 79 10.39 -4.28 15.75
N VAL A 80 9.95 -4.69 16.94
CA VAL A 80 9.82 -3.78 18.10
C VAL A 80 11.19 -3.24 18.53
N GLU A 81 12.21 -4.10 18.56
CA GLU A 81 13.59 -3.68 18.84
C GLU A 81 14.09 -2.67 17.81
N ALA A 82 13.87 -2.93 16.51
CA ALA A 82 14.22 -2.00 15.43
C ALA A 82 13.50 -0.65 15.58
N ALA A 83 12.25 -0.63 16.04
CA ALA A 83 11.52 0.60 16.29
C ALA A 83 12.14 1.41 17.43
N HIS A 84 12.55 0.76 18.52
CA HIS A 84 13.24 1.44 19.62
C HIS A 84 14.62 1.97 19.20
N VAL A 85 15.42 1.17 18.48
CA VAL A 85 16.76 1.57 18.03
C VAL A 85 16.71 2.76 17.08
N SER A 86 15.73 2.80 16.17
CA SER A 86 15.57 3.89 15.21
C SER A 86 14.93 5.16 15.77
N GLY A 87 14.39 5.10 16.99
CA GLY A 87 13.61 6.18 17.59
C GLY A 87 12.21 6.33 17.01
N ALA A 88 11.67 5.31 16.36
CA ALA A 88 10.31 5.32 15.84
C ALA A 88 9.29 5.48 16.98
N GLN A 89 8.26 6.27 16.72
CA GLN A 89 7.15 6.54 17.66
C GLN A 89 5.92 5.69 17.34
N ALA A 90 5.84 5.20 16.11
CA ALA A 90 4.76 4.33 15.64
C ALA A 90 5.30 3.22 14.74
N ILE A 91 4.57 2.10 14.71
CA ILE A 91 4.77 1.02 13.75
C ILE A 91 3.59 0.97 12.79
N HIS A 92 3.89 1.08 11.50
CA HIS A 92 2.96 0.82 10.41
C HIS A 92 3.14 -0.62 9.89
N PRO A 93 2.17 -1.52 10.05
CA PRO A 93 2.28 -2.94 9.70
C PRO A 93 2.14 -3.23 8.21
N GLY A 94 1.77 -2.21 7.43
CA GLY A 94 1.50 -2.35 6.01
C GLY A 94 0.20 -3.12 5.78
N GLY A 95 0.19 -4.14 4.92
CA GLY A 95 -1.05 -4.74 4.42
C GLY A 95 -2.09 -5.21 5.46
N ALA A 96 -3.35 -5.30 5.02
CA ALA A 96 -4.55 -5.51 5.85
C ALA A 96 -4.53 -6.81 6.65
N GLY A 97 -3.75 -7.80 6.24
CA GLY A 97 -3.53 -9.01 7.02
C GLY A 97 -2.81 -8.69 8.34
N ARG A 98 -1.66 -8.02 8.25
CA ARG A 98 -0.83 -7.67 9.41
C ARG A 98 -1.42 -6.54 10.23
N ALA A 99 -2.09 -5.59 9.59
CA ALA A 99 -2.79 -4.50 10.26
C ALA A 99 -3.90 -4.94 11.23
N ARG A 100 -4.34 -6.20 11.15
CA ARG A 100 -5.37 -6.79 12.01
C ARG A 100 -4.81 -7.90 12.92
N ASP A 101 -3.50 -8.07 12.94
CA ASP A 101 -2.86 -9.01 13.85
C ASP A 101 -2.96 -8.48 15.28
N ASP A 102 -3.92 -9.03 16.04
CA ASP A 102 -4.18 -8.65 17.43
C ASP A 102 -2.96 -8.85 18.33
N ALA A 103 -2.20 -9.94 18.12
CA ALA A 103 -1.03 -10.23 18.93
C ALA A 103 0.08 -9.20 18.65
N PHE A 104 0.29 -8.87 17.38
CA PHE A 104 1.26 -7.86 17.00
C PHE A 104 0.87 -6.46 17.51
N ALA A 105 -0.40 -6.06 17.32
CA ALA A 105 -0.92 -4.80 17.84
C ALA A 105 -0.70 -4.68 19.35
N ARG A 106 -0.99 -5.73 20.13
CA ARG A 106 -0.74 -5.76 21.57
C ARG A 106 0.74 -5.65 21.91
N ALA A 107 1.62 -6.33 21.18
CA ALA A 107 3.05 -6.26 21.40
C ALA A 107 3.60 -4.85 21.17
N VAL A 108 3.20 -4.19 20.07
CA VAL A 108 3.57 -2.79 19.75
C VAL A 108 3.11 -1.84 20.85
N LEU A 109 1.85 -1.94 21.27
CA LEU A 109 1.30 -1.08 22.32
C LEU A 109 1.94 -1.33 23.69
N ALA A 110 2.24 -2.59 24.04
CA ALA A 110 2.94 -2.95 25.26
C ALA A 110 4.38 -2.42 25.30
N ALA A 111 5.00 -2.25 24.13
CA ALA A 111 6.32 -1.64 23.95
C ALA A 111 6.32 -0.10 23.98
N GLY A 112 5.16 0.53 24.22
CA GLY A 112 5.02 1.98 24.31
C GLY A 112 5.00 2.70 22.96
N LEU A 113 4.81 1.97 21.86
CA LEU A 113 4.76 2.50 20.49
C LEU A 113 3.31 2.64 20.03
N ALA A 114 3.03 3.61 19.14
CA ALA A 114 1.72 3.71 18.50
C ALA A 114 1.56 2.61 17.43
N TRP A 115 0.35 2.04 17.36
CA TRP A 115 -0.01 1.04 16.36
C TRP A 115 -0.85 1.69 15.26
N VAL A 116 -0.36 1.60 14.01
CA VAL A 116 -1.07 2.13 12.83
C VAL A 116 -1.88 1.02 12.16
N GLY A 117 -2.86 0.50 12.87
CA GLY A 117 -3.73 -0.59 12.40
C GLY A 117 -4.99 -0.73 13.26
N ALA A 118 -5.66 -1.87 13.14
CA ALA A 118 -6.90 -2.14 13.86
C ALA A 118 -6.68 -2.19 15.38
N THR A 119 -7.67 -1.74 16.14
CA THR A 119 -7.63 -1.82 17.60
C THR A 119 -7.60 -3.29 18.05
N PRO A 120 -6.76 -3.67 19.03
CA PRO A 120 -6.79 -5.02 19.59
C PRO A 120 -8.19 -5.43 20.07
N GLY A 121 -8.64 -6.62 19.69
CA GLY A 121 -9.96 -7.17 19.95
C GLY A 121 -10.98 -6.90 18.87
N TRP A 122 -10.60 -6.19 17.79
CA TRP A 122 -11.47 -5.98 16.65
C TRP A 122 -11.84 -7.33 15.98
N PRO A 123 -13.11 -7.56 15.58
CA PRO A 123 -13.55 -8.85 15.05
C PRO A 123 -12.76 -9.33 13.83
N ALA A 124 -12.16 -10.53 13.92
CA ALA A 124 -11.53 -11.19 12.78
C ALA A 124 -12.57 -11.58 11.72
N GLY A 125 -12.25 -11.38 10.43
CA GLY A 125 -13.10 -11.84 9.32
C GLY A 125 -14.13 -10.84 8.77
N SER A 126 -14.03 -9.55 9.11
CA SER A 126 -14.84 -8.49 8.45
C SER A 126 -14.49 -8.28 6.97
N HIS A 127 -13.31 -8.73 6.52
CA HIS A 127 -12.88 -8.59 5.12
C HIS A 127 -13.67 -9.54 4.22
N ARG A 128 -14.70 -9.01 3.58
CA ARG A 128 -15.33 -9.64 2.42
C ARG A 128 -14.76 -8.99 1.17
N GLU A 129 -14.66 -9.74 0.07
CA GLU A 129 -14.64 -9.11 -1.25
C GLU A 129 -15.76 -8.07 -1.27
N HIS A 130 -15.41 -6.79 -1.47
CA HIS A 130 -16.38 -5.73 -1.29
C HIS A 130 -17.45 -5.90 -2.37
N PRO A 131 -18.72 -6.16 -2.00
CA PRO A 131 -19.77 -6.43 -2.98
C PRO A 131 -20.04 -5.22 -3.89
N ALA A 132 -19.57 -4.03 -3.51
CA ALA A 132 -19.62 -2.82 -4.30
C ALA A 132 -18.56 -2.76 -5.43
N TRP A 133 -17.53 -3.60 -5.37
CA TRP A 133 -16.44 -3.58 -6.34
C TRP A 133 -16.70 -4.56 -7.47
N ARG A 134 -16.47 -4.12 -8.71
CA ARG A 134 -16.33 -5.04 -9.83
C ARG A 134 -14.88 -5.47 -9.92
N THR A 135 -14.65 -6.77 -10.01
CA THR A 135 -13.32 -7.37 -10.13
C THR A 135 -13.19 -8.15 -11.42
N THR A 136 -12.02 -8.07 -12.05
CA THR A 136 -11.65 -8.93 -13.19
C THR A 136 -10.46 -9.77 -12.80
N SER A 137 -10.52 -11.07 -13.06
CA SER A 137 -9.45 -12.03 -12.74
C SER A 137 -8.92 -12.72 -14.00
N ARG A 138 -7.61 -12.95 -14.06
CA ARG A 138 -6.93 -13.68 -15.14
C ARG A 138 -5.93 -14.66 -14.54
N GLY A 139 -5.97 -15.92 -14.99
CA GLY A 139 -5.08 -16.96 -14.46
C GLY A 139 -5.22 -17.21 -12.96
N GLY A 140 -6.43 -17.03 -12.40
CA GLY A 140 -6.70 -17.19 -10.96
C GLY A 140 -6.26 -16.02 -10.09
N ARG A 141 -5.78 -14.91 -10.67
CA ARG A 141 -5.40 -13.68 -9.94
C ARG A 141 -6.32 -12.53 -10.32
N THR A 142 -6.78 -11.76 -9.35
CA THR A 142 -7.50 -10.50 -9.62
C THR A 142 -6.54 -9.47 -10.17
N VAL A 143 -6.86 -8.89 -11.32
CA VAL A 143 -5.99 -8.00 -12.08
C VAL A 143 -6.56 -6.59 -12.23
N LEU A 144 -7.86 -6.42 -11.99
CA LEU A 144 -8.54 -5.13 -12.04
C LEU A 144 -9.63 -5.08 -10.98
N TRP A 145 -9.72 -3.94 -10.30
CA TRP A 145 -10.78 -3.57 -9.36
C TRP A 145 -11.34 -2.21 -9.76
N GLU A 146 -12.64 -2.02 -9.62
CA GLU A 146 -13.28 -0.73 -9.90
C GLU A 146 -14.45 -0.45 -8.95
N THR A 147 -14.70 0.83 -8.67
CA THR A 147 -15.80 1.24 -7.80
C THR A 147 -16.24 2.69 -8.05
N SER A 148 -17.52 2.98 -7.82
CA SER A 148 -18.06 4.34 -7.70
C SER A 148 -18.34 4.75 -6.25
N THR A 149 -18.22 3.81 -5.30
CA THR A 149 -18.49 4.03 -3.88
C THR A 149 -17.31 3.56 -3.03
N PRO A 150 -17.06 4.12 -1.84
CA PRO A 150 -16.09 3.51 -0.95
C PRO A 150 -16.65 2.14 -0.52
N ALA A 151 -15.77 1.29 -0.01
CA ALA A 151 -16.21 0.07 0.66
C ALA A 151 -17.20 0.44 1.79
N PRO A 152 -18.38 -0.20 1.89
CA PRO A 152 -19.39 0.13 2.91
C PRO A 152 -18.93 -0.17 4.35
N ASP A 153 -17.87 -0.96 4.49
CA ASP A 153 -17.16 -1.32 5.71
C ASP A 153 -15.83 -0.57 5.86
N TRP A 154 -15.61 0.51 5.09
CA TRP A 154 -14.59 1.46 5.49
C TRP A 154 -15.01 2.07 6.82
N ASP A 155 -14.43 1.57 7.90
CA ASP A 155 -14.29 2.34 9.12
C ASP A 155 -12.81 2.66 9.31
N ASN A 156 -12.57 3.65 10.15
CA ASN A 156 -11.24 4.08 10.54
C ASN A 156 -10.39 2.90 11.09
N GLU A 157 -10.98 1.77 11.47
CA GLU A 157 -10.29 0.66 12.14
C GLU A 157 -9.89 -0.51 11.22
N THR A 158 -10.32 -0.58 9.95
CA THR A 158 -10.42 -1.89 9.27
C THR A 158 -9.66 -2.18 7.97
N LEU A 159 -9.05 -1.22 7.27
CA LEU A 159 -8.44 -1.54 5.96
C LEU A 159 -7.04 -0.94 5.73
N ILE A 160 -6.11 -1.82 5.30
CA ILE A 160 -4.85 -1.51 4.60
C ILE A 160 -4.75 -2.44 3.36
N GLY A 161 -5.68 -2.31 2.42
CA GLY A 161 -5.82 -3.13 1.19
C GLY A 161 -5.66 -2.28 -0.09
N PRO A 162 -6.24 -2.67 -1.25
CA PRO A 162 -6.27 -1.90 -2.53
C PRO A 162 -7.05 -0.56 -2.43
N ASP A 163 -6.69 0.23 -1.44
CA ASP A 163 -7.41 1.35 -0.89
C ASP A 163 -7.22 2.62 -1.72
N ARG A 164 -6.30 2.62 -2.69
CA ARG A 164 -6.18 3.70 -3.67
C ARG A 164 -7.50 3.94 -4.41
N LEU A 165 -8.35 2.93 -4.55
CA LEU A 165 -9.70 3.10 -5.10
C LEU A 165 -10.58 3.98 -4.21
N VAL A 166 -10.49 3.81 -2.88
CA VAL A 166 -11.21 4.65 -1.92
C VAL A 166 -10.65 6.07 -1.97
N GLU A 167 -9.33 6.24 -1.95
CA GLU A 167 -8.70 7.55 -2.14
C GLU A 167 -9.12 8.19 -3.46
N ALA A 168 -9.18 7.40 -4.54
CA ALA A 168 -9.56 7.85 -5.85
C ALA A 168 -11.00 8.34 -5.91
N VAL A 169 -11.95 7.82 -5.12
CA VAL A 169 -13.35 8.30 -5.13
C VAL A 169 -13.68 9.32 -4.04
N THR A 170 -12.85 9.41 -2.98
CA THR A 170 -13.08 10.29 -1.82
C THR A 170 -12.14 11.50 -1.77
N GLY A 171 -10.96 11.44 -2.40
CA GLY A 171 -9.93 12.47 -2.33
C GLY A 171 -9.15 12.50 -1.00
N VAL A 172 -9.34 11.50 -0.13
CA VAL A 172 -8.66 11.41 1.17
C VAL A 172 -7.47 10.47 1.08
N ASP A 173 -6.28 10.91 1.52
CA ASP A 173 -5.11 10.03 1.67
C ASP A 173 -5.30 9.13 2.90
N LEU A 174 -5.32 7.82 2.69
CA LEU A 174 -5.64 6.88 3.75
C LEU A 174 -4.44 6.57 4.64
N VAL A 175 -3.21 6.64 4.12
CA VAL A 175 -2.01 6.45 4.95
C VAL A 175 -1.86 7.60 5.94
N GLU A 176 -2.05 8.84 5.45
CA GLU A 176 -2.06 10.01 6.32
C GLU A 176 -3.16 9.91 7.38
N ARG A 177 -4.36 9.48 6.99
CA ARG A 177 -5.48 9.31 7.90
C ARG A 177 -5.20 8.25 8.97
N GLN A 178 -4.63 7.10 8.59
CA GLN A 178 -4.22 6.04 9.51
C GLN A 178 -3.20 6.53 10.52
N LEU A 179 -2.20 7.30 10.08
CA LEU A 179 -1.20 7.91 10.97
C LEU A 179 -1.85 8.86 11.97
N ARG A 180 -2.71 9.78 11.50
CA ARG A 180 -3.45 10.73 12.37
C ARG A 180 -4.29 10.01 13.41
N GLN A 181 -4.97 8.94 13.01
CA GLN A 181 -5.75 8.12 13.93
C GLN A 181 -4.89 7.41 14.97
N ALA A 182 -3.73 6.87 14.58
CA ALA A 182 -2.78 6.26 15.51
C ALA A 182 -2.25 7.29 16.53
N ALA A 183 -2.13 8.56 16.15
CA ALA A 183 -1.85 9.66 17.07
C ALA A 183 -3.07 10.15 17.88
N ARG A 184 -4.21 9.43 17.79
CA ARG A 184 -5.46 9.71 18.50
C ARG A 184 -6.11 11.04 18.12
N GLU A 185 -5.88 11.51 16.89
CA GLU A 185 -6.66 12.62 16.34
C GLU A 185 -8.13 12.22 16.15
N ARG A 186 -9.03 13.17 16.39
CA ARG A 186 -10.43 13.01 16.02
C ARG A 186 -10.57 13.33 14.54
N LEU A 187 -11.07 12.38 13.77
CA LEU A 187 -11.23 12.50 12.33
C LEU A 187 -12.71 12.60 11.96
N ASP A 188 -13.01 13.49 11.03
CA ASP A 188 -14.35 13.59 10.42
C ASP A 188 -14.63 12.38 9.53
N ASP A 189 -15.91 12.10 9.29
CA ASP A 189 -16.34 11.06 8.35
C ASP A 189 -15.78 11.29 6.94
N LEU A 190 -15.68 10.22 6.16
CA LEU A 190 -15.28 10.33 4.76
C LEU A 190 -16.30 11.19 3.99
N PRO A 191 -15.84 12.03 3.03
CA PRO A 191 -16.75 12.67 2.10
C PRO A 191 -17.50 11.62 1.28
N ALA A 192 -18.71 11.99 0.82
CA ALA A 192 -19.45 11.17 -0.12
C ALA A 192 -18.59 10.90 -1.37
N PRO A 193 -18.54 9.65 -1.85
CA PRO A 193 -17.77 9.34 -3.05
C PRO A 193 -18.27 10.14 -4.26
N SER A 194 -17.35 10.42 -5.15
CA SER A 194 -17.66 11.03 -6.44
C SER A 194 -16.80 10.43 -7.54
N GLY A 195 -17.34 10.37 -8.75
CA GLY A 195 -16.66 9.79 -9.90
C GLY A 195 -16.59 8.26 -9.87
N HIS A 196 -15.60 7.73 -10.59
CA HIS A 196 -15.33 6.29 -10.69
C HIS A 196 -13.83 6.03 -10.63
N GLY A 197 -13.42 5.10 -9.77
CA GLY A 197 -12.04 4.65 -9.65
C GLY A 197 -11.83 3.30 -10.33
N ILE A 198 -10.74 3.13 -11.07
CA ILE A 198 -10.29 1.83 -11.60
C ILE A 198 -8.82 1.64 -11.22
N GLN A 199 -8.48 0.50 -10.64
CA GLN A 199 -7.12 0.09 -10.32
C GLN A 199 -6.80 -1.20 -11.08
N ALA A 200 -5.63 -1.25 -11.71
CA ALA A 200 -5.13 -2.47 -12.33
C ALA A 200 -3.76 -2.86 -11.79
N ALA A 201 -3.56 -4.16 -11.61
CA ALA A 201 -2.32 -4.74 -11.13
C ALA A 201 -1.44 -5.24 -12.27
N LEU A 202 -0.18 -4.84 -12.21
CA LEU A 202 0.92 -5.38 -12.98
C LEU A 202 1.53 -6.55 -12.21
N TYR A 203 1.48 -7.76 -12.75
CA TYR A 203 2.00 -8.96 -12.08
C TYR A 203 3.37 -9.40 -12.60
N ALA A 204 4.21 -9.87 -11.68
CA ALA A 204 5.40 -10.63 -12.02
C ALA A 204 5.02 -11.93 -12.73
N ALA A 205 5.78 -12.28 -13.78
CA ALA A 205 5.62 -13.54 -14.49
C ALA A 205 6.06 -14.74 -13.63
N SER A 206 6.98 -14.53 -12.68
CA SER A 206 7.49 -15.53 -11.75
C SER A 206 8.07 -14.86 -10.51
N ASN A 207 7.96 -15.53 -9.35
CA ASN A 207 8.51 -15.07 -8.06
C ASN A 207 9.86 -15.74 -7.75
N THR A 208 10.70 -15.99 -8.76
CA THR A 208 11.96 -16.73 -8.60
C THR A 208 12.92 -16.05 -7.63
N LEU A 209 13.68 -16.88 -6.90
CA LEU A 209 14.53 -16.55 -5.73
C LEU A 209 15.75 -15.64 -6.01
N VAL A 210 15.90 -15.08 -7.21
CA VAL A 210 17.07 -14.27 -7.59
C VAL A 210 16.64 -12.82 -7.78
N PRO A 211 17.30 -11.86 -7.10
CA PRO A 211 17.04 -10.45 -7.33
C PRO A 211 17.19 -10.08 -8.81
N VAL A 212 16.19 -9.42 -9.38
CA VAL A 212 16.23 -8.92 -10.76
C VAL A 212 16.28 -7.40 -10.73
N ALA A 213 17.29 -6.81 -11.36
CA ALA A 213 17.39 -5.37 -11.48
C ALA A 213 16.34 -4.85 -12.47
N VAL A 214 15.55 -3.87 -12.03
CA VAL A 214 14.59 -3.15 -12.86
C VAL A 214 15.35 -2.20 -13.79
N SER A 215 14.90 -2.13 -15.03
CA SER A 215 15.44 -1.21 -16.04
C SER A 215 14.35 -0.78 -17.02
N GLY A 216 14.51 0.43 -17.56
CA GLY A 216 13.62 1.00 -18.56
C GLY A 216 12.22 1.29 -18.01
N TRP A 217 12.08 1.50 -16.71
CA TRP A 217 10.78 1.84 -16.11
C TRP A 217 10.38 3.26 -16.48
N VAL A 218 9.23 3.39 -17.14
CA VAL A 218 8.55 4.66 -17.38
C VAL A 218 7.20 4.60 -16.70
N GLU A 219 7.08 5.32 -15.59
CA GLU A 219 5.84 5.50 -14.84
C GLU A 219 4.90 6.45 -15.62
N PRO A 220 3.57 6.23 -15.61
CA PRO A 220 2.66 7.15 -16.28
C PRO A 220 2.58 8.47 -15.51
N ASP A 221 2.85 9.57 -16.19
CA ASP A 221 2.65 10.94 -15.68
C ASP A 221 1.43 11.56 -16.35
N ALA A 222 0.27 11.43 -15.71
CA ALA A 222 -0.99 11.93 -16.24
C ALA A 222 -1.95 12.34 -15.10
N GLU A 223 -2.75 13.37 -15.36
CA GLU A 223 -3.73 13.85 -14.40
C GLU A 223 -4.74 12.75 -14.02
N GLY A 224 -4.95 12.57 -12.71
CA GLY A 224 -5.87 11.57 -12.19
C GLY A 224 -5.37 10.13 -12.33
N VAL A 225 -4.07 9.93 -12.55
CA VAL A 225 -3.37 8.64 -12.52
C VAL A 225 -2.40 8.62 -11.35
N VAL A 226 -2.43 7.56 -10.57
CA VAL A 226 -1.51 7.32 -9.45
C VAL A 226 -0.95 5.92 -9.60
N THR A 227 0.38 5.78 -9.45
CA THR A 227 1.06 4.49 -9.52
C THR A 227 1.77 4.18 -8.20
N ASP A 228 1.42 3.05 -7.59
CA ASP A 228 2.23 2.43 -6.54
C ASP A 228 3.02 1.29 -7.16
N SER A 229 4.34 1.25 -6.98
CA SER A 229 5.17 0.23 -7.61
C SER A 229 6.39 -0.12 -6.77
N VAL A 230 6.97 -1.27 -7.08
CA VAL A 230 8.36 -1.64 -6.71
C VAL A 230 9.34 -1.38 -7.86
N LEU A 231 8.86 -0.76 -8.94
CA LEU A 231 9.61 -0.57 -10.17
C LEU A 231 10.27 0.81 -10.17
N ALA A 232 11.60 0.80 -10.16
CA ALA A 232 12.42 1.99 -10.42
C ALA A 232 13.77 1.53 -10.96
N ASP A 233 14.35 2.25 -11.91
CA ASP A 233 15.62 1.87 -12.49
C ASP A 233 16.71 1.65 -11.43
N GLY A 234 17.38 0.50 -11.54
CA GLY A 234 18.40 0.03 -10.60
C GLY A 234 17.87 -0.57 -9.30
N ALA A 235 16.55 -0.54 -9.03
CA ALA A 235 15.97 -1.24 -7.88
C ALA A 235 15.94 -2.74 -8.15
N TRP A 236 16.04 -3.54 -7.09
CA TRP A 236 15.92 -4.99 -7.18
C TRP A 236 14.49 -5.42 -6.89
N LEU A 237 13.97 -6.28 -7.76
CA LEU A 237 12.82 -7.12 -7.46
C LEU A 237 13.30 -8.31 -6.64
N THR A 238 12.74 -8.49 -5.46
CA THR A 238 13.13 -9.53 -4.52
C THR A 238 12.01 -10.54 -4.33
N ARG A 239 12.32 -11.65 -3.65
CA ARG A 239 11.31 -12.66 -3.31
C ARG A 239 10.21 -12.12 -2.37
N TYR A 240 10.44 -10.98 -1.72
CA TYR A 240 9.53 -10.37 -0.76
C TYR A 240 8.57 -9.35 -1.39
N ASP A 241 8.83 -8.90 -2.62
CA ASP A 241 7.95 -7.96 -3.34
C ASP A 241 6.60 -8.57 -3.77
N GLY A 242 6.42 -9.87 -3.54
CA GLY A 242 5.22 -10.60 -3.90
C GLY A 242 5.06 -10.71 -5.41
N ALA A 243 3.83 -10.99 -5.85
CA ALA A 243 3.53 -11.14 -7.28
C ALA A 243 3.10 -9.81 -7.94
N VAL A 244 2.72 -8.78 -7.18
CA VAL A 244 2.24 -7.50 -7.73
C VAL A 244 3.40 -6.51 -7.79
N LEU A 245 3.81 -6.13 -9.00
CA LEU A 245 4.92 -5.22 -9.24
C LEU A 245 4.50 -3.74 -9.26
N ALA A 246 3.28 -3.47 -9.71
CA ALA A 246 2.70 -2.14 -9.70
C ALA A 246 1.18 -2.19 -9.63
N LEU A 247 0.58 -1.14 -9.08
CA LEU A 247 -0.83 -0.83 -9.10
C LEU A 247 -1.00 0.53 -9.77
N VAL A 248 -1.72 0.56 -10.90
CA VAL A 248 -2.07 1.80 -11.60
C VAL A 248 -3.52 2.11 -11.29
N THR A 249 -3.76 3.20 -10.57
CA THR A 249 -5.10 3.67 -10.20
C THR A 249 -5.45 4.92 -10.99
N THR A 250 -6.67 4.96 -11.49
CA THR A 250 -7.21 6.11 -12.21
C THR A 250 -8.56 6.53 -11.66
N ARG A 251 -8.86 7.82 -11.78
CA ARG A 251 -10.17 8.41 -11.47
C ARG A 251 -10.75 9.07 -12.72
N GLY A 252 -12.04 8.86 -12.99
CA GLY A 252 -12.83 9.59 -13.99
C GLY A 252 -14.14 10.11 -13.40
N ARG A 253 -14.90 10.93 -14.15
CA ARG A 253 -16.27 11.34 -13.73
C ARG A 253 -17.24 10.17 -13.80
N ASP A 254 -16.97 9.22 -14.68
CA ASP A 254 -17.67 7.96 -14.85
C ASP A 254 -16.69 6.84 -15.20
N ARG A 255 -17.21 5.61 -15.30
CA ARG A 255 -16.41 4.44 -15.65
C ARG A 255 -15.73 4.55 -17.03
N PRO A 256 -16.43 4.94 -18.12
CA PRO A 256 -15.79 5.14 -19.42
C PRO A 256 -14.58 6.08 -19.38
N GLU A 257 -14.68 7.22 -18.68
CA GLU A 257 -13.57 8.16 -18.54
C GLU A 257 -12.42 7.56 -17.74
N ALA A 258 -12.70 6.88 -16.62
CA ALA A 258 -11.67 6.22 -15.82
C ALA A 258 -10.92 5.14 -16.62
N LEU A 259 -11.66 4.30 -17.37
CA LEU A 259 -11.07 3.25 -18.20
C LEU A 259 -10.24 3.83 -19.35
N ALA A 260 -10.69 4.92 -19.98
CA ALA A 260 -9.95 5.61 -21.02
C ALA A 260 -8.61 6.16 -20.48
N ARG A 261 -8.63 6.77 -19.29
CA ARG A 261 -7.42 7.25 -18.60
C ARG A 261 -6.47 6.10 -18.27
N LEU A 262 -6.98 5.00 -17.71
CA LEU A 262 -6.18 3.81 -17.41
C LEU A 262 -5.52 3.23 -18.66
N THR A 263 -6.28 3.12 -19.74
CA THR A 263 -5.78 2.61 -21.03
C THR A 263 -4.66 3.51 -21.56
N SER A 264 -4.88 4.82 -21.58
CA SER A 264 -3.87 5.79 -22.02
C SER A 264 -2.61 5.77 -21.15
N ALA A 265 -2.77 5.65 -19.82
CA ALA A 265 -1.65 5.55 -18.89
C ALA A 265 -0.81 4.30 -19.17
N VAL A 266 -1.45 3.13 -19.27
CA VAL A 266 -0.76 1.85 -19.52
C VAL A 266 -0.13 1.79 -20.91
N ASP A 267 -0.73 2.42 -21.92
CA ASP A 267 -0.11 2.53 -23.24
C ASP A 267 1.17 3.39 -23.21
N GLY A 268 1.23 4.43 -22.37
CA GLY A 268 2.42 5.29 -22.20
C GLY A 268 3.55 4.70 -21.34
N MET A 269 3.31 3.60 -20.63
CA MET A 269 4.32 2.97 -19.75
C MET A 269 5.39 2.21 -20.51
N ALA A 270 6.55 2.00 -19.88
CA ALA A 270 7.59 1.10 -20.37
C ALA A 270 8.24 0.35 -19.20
N VAL A 271 8.73 -0.86 -19.49
CA VAL A 271 9.57 -1.65 -18.58
C VAL A 271 10.39 -2.62 -19.43
N ASP A 272 11.71 -2.48 -19.41
CA ASP A 272 12.61 -3.38 -20.15
C ASP A 272 12.79 -4.69 -19.40
N GLN A 273 12.87 -4.62 -18.05
CA GLN A 273 12.90 -5.79 -17.17
C GLN A 273 12.03 -5.57 -15.93
N PRO A 274 10.98 -6.40 -15.69
CA PRO A 274 10.52 -7.55 -16.49
C PRO A 274 9.47 -7.17 -17.58
N PRO A 275 9.70 -7.45 -18.88
CA PRO A 275 8.85 -6.92 -19.96
C PRO A 275 7.50 -7.65 -20.09
N ALA A 276 7.43 -8.92 -19.69
CA ALA A 276 6.24 -9.75 -19.83
C ALA A 276 5.05 -9.25 -18.99
N ALA A 277 5.34 -8.57 -17.88
CA ALA A 277 4.32 -8.05 -16.97
C ALA A 277 3.43 -7.01 -17.67
N LEU A 278 4.05 -6.03 -18.35
CA LEU A 278 3.32 -4.93 -18.97
C LEU A 278 2.54 -5.36 -20.21
N ALA A 279 3.09 -6.31 -20.98
CA ALA A 279 2.39 -6.89 -22.12
C ALA A 279 1.08 -7.59 -21.71
N ALA A 280 1.07 -8.31 -20.58
CA ALA A 280 -0.13 -8.97 -20.08
C ALA A 280 -1.23 -7.97 -19.68
N LEU A 281 -0.85 -6.89 -18.99
CA LEU A 281 -1.79 -5.84 -18.58
C LEU A 281 -2.39 -5.11 -19.80
N ARG A 282 -1.58 -4.76 -20.80
CA ARG A 282 -2.06 -4.17 -22.07
C ARG A 282 -3.07 -5.05 -22.80
N ALA A 283 -2.81 -6.36 -22.84
CA ALA A 283 -3.73 -7.31 -23.46
C ALA A 283 -5.08 -7.37 -22.72
N LEU A 284 -5.05 -7.37 -21.39
CA LEU A 284 -6.24 -7.39 -20.53
C LEU A 284 -7.14 -6.18 -20.77
N LEU A 285 -6.60 -4.96 -20.82
CA LEU A 285 -7.39 -3.74 -21.02
C LEU A 285 -8.11 -3.69 -22.38
N ARG A 286 -7.71 -4.55 -23.33
CA ARG A 286 -8.34 -4.70 -24.64
C ARG A 286 -9.38 -5.82 -24.69
N GLU A 287 -9.56 -6.58 -23.61
CA GLU A 287 -10.54 -7.67 -23.57
C GLU A 287 -11.97 -7.09 -23.57
N PRO A 288 -12.89 -7.68 -24.36
CA PRO A 288 -14.29 -7.23 -24.38
C PRO A 288 -14.95 -7.26 -23.00
N SER A 289 -14.56 -8.18 -22.12
CA SER A 289 -15.04 -8.27 -20.74
C SER A 289 -14.71 -7.02 -19.91
N VAL A 290 -13.58 -6.35 -20.19
CA VAL A 290 -13.15 -5.13 -19.51
C VAL A 290 -13.77 -3.89 -20.16
N ILE A 291 -13.79 -3.85 -21.50
CA ILE A 291 -14.32 -2.72 -22.28
C ILE A 291 -15.84 -2.63 -22.14
N SER A 292 -16.53 -3.77 -22.11
CA SER A 292 -18.00 -3.78 -22.11
C SER A 292 -18.58 -3.06 -20.90
N VAL A 293 -19.63 -2.28 -21.17
CA VAL A 293 -20.35 -1.48 -20.16
C VAL A 293 -21.40 -2.31 -19.42
N VAL A 294 -21.53 -3.61 -19.72
CA VAL A 294 -22.72 -4.38 -19.35
C VAL A 294 -22.55 -5.05 -17.97
N GLY A 295 -23.49 -4.97 -17.03
CA GLY A 295 -24.77 -4.25 -17.03
C GLY A 295 -25.01 -3.51 -15.72
#